data_AF-A0A523GY84-F1
#
_entry.id   AF-A0A523GY84-F1
#
_cell.length_a   1.000
_cell.length_b   1.000
_cell.length_c   1.000
_cell.angle_alpha   90.00
_cell.angle_beta   90.00
_cell.angle_gamma   90.00
#
_symmetry.space_group_name_H-M   'P 1'
#
loop_
_entity.id
_entity.type
_entity.pdbx_description
1 polymer ?
#
loop_
_entity_poly.entity_id
_entity_poly.type
_entity_poly.pdbx_seq_one_letter_code
_entity_poly.pdbx_strand_id
1 'polypeptide(L)'
;MDEHESGTESNADEQLGTVLEGDRPTTTVPEARQITLARAKDFRDLLGKYVRRYLPHKEEEEERSQEPPKLQGSHAALLPLLQLIPVLLGIVFIGSFFWDFAGMNLTIFGNVYALDGLLKIVSVSGLIGFLTNWVAITMLFNPRKPRPLLGQGLIPAQRERVIFRLARTVSDELINEDIIKQKIEENQLIPKYRELAMNVTRGVLEDKDFRRELKILTADYVQNVLTSDAVRQRIVEFVIEKIESYAGDGVGGFALKAYRYVSEDDFKKRIDKAVFAIPGQIDLVLDDLDDLLDLIPAKIEERSDEIEEMATKVVLGFIENLDVYNMIMSNMIAYDESKLEDLLKKSTNEQLNYIKYLGGALGAIGGLVIWQPVPSLLMFSVSGALLFGIDEGLHRLRQRKLTE
;
A
#
# COMPACT_ATOMS: atom_id res chain seq x y z
N MET A 1 55.38 -37.71 46.79
CA MET A 1 54.03 -37.14 47.02
C MET A 1 53.67 -36.32 45.81
N ASP A 2 53.03 -36.80 44.76
CA ASP A 2 52.61 -38.12 44.23
C ASP A 2 52.20 -37.76 42.78
N GLU A 3 52.74 -38.36 41.73
CA GLU A 3 52.27 -39.57 41.01
C GLU A 3 50.77 -39.65 40.63
N HIS A 4 50.59 -40.18 39.41
CA HIS A 4 49.39 -40.68 38.69
C HIS A 4 48.65 -39.69 37.76
N GLU A 5 48.80 -39.82 36.42
CA GLU A 5 48.20 -40.83 35.48
C GLU A 5 46.71 -40.53 35.21
N SER A 6 46.05 -40.80 34.08
CA SER A 6 46.30 -41.39 32.74
C SER A 6 44.88 -41.59 32.15
N GLY A 7 44.70 -41.63 30.82
CA GLY A 7 43.46 -42.14 30.18
C GLY A 7 42.63 -41.08 29.43
N THR A 8 42.81 -40.79 28.14
CA THR A 8 42.51 -41.53 26.88
C THR A 8 41.05 -41.43 26.43
N GLU A 9 40.88 -41.22 25.10
CA GLU A 9 39.67 -41.33 24.24
C GLU A 9 38.81 -40.04 24.12
N SER A 10 38.34 -39.58 22.96
CA SER A 10 38.34 -40.13 21.59
C SER A 10 38.10 -39.00 20.58
N ASN A 11 38.73 -39.16 19.42
CA ASN A 11 38.47 -38.52 18.13
C ASN A 11 36.99 -38.23 17.82
N ALA A 12 36.72 -37.02 17.31
CA ALA A 12 35.94 -36.78 16.09
C ALA A 12 35.82 -35.26 15.85
N ASP A 13 36.76 -34.66 15.11
CA ASP A 13 36.47 -33.47 14.26
C ASP A 13 37.70 -33.05 13.41
N GLU A 14 38.42 -34.03 12.89
CA GLU A 14 39.48 -33.81 11.91
C GLU A 14 39.25 -34.75 10.72
N GLN A 15 38.31 -34.38 9.85
CA GLN A 15 38.20 -34.83 8.46
C GLN A 15 37.04 -34.12 7.76
N LEU A 16 37.27 -32.89 7.32
CA LEU A 16 36.64 -32.29 6.14
C LEU A 16 37.54 -31.15 5.62
N GLY A 17 38.83 -31.47 5.52
CA GLY A 17 39.75 -30.73 4.67
C GLY A 17 39.58 -31.19 3.22
N THR A 18 39.78 -30.24 2.31
CA THR A 18 40.14 -30.44 0.89
C THR A 18 39.04 -30.93 -0.06
N VAL A 19 38.17 -30.00 -0.47
CA VAL A 19 37.55 -30.05 -1.81
C VAL A 19 37.96 -28.79 -2.58
N LEU A 20 39.06 -28.95 -3.32
CA LEU A 20 39.37 -28.28 -4.59
C LEU A 20 39.16 -26.76 -4.68
N GLU A 21 39.91 -26.00 -3.89
CA GLU A 21 40.24 -24.62 -4.23
C GLU A 21 41.46 -24.64 -5.17
N GLY A 22 41.19 -25.07 -6.41
CA GLY A 22 42.13 -24.90 -7.51
C GLY A 22 42.21 -23.41 -7.85
N ASP A 23 43.42 -22.87 -7.71
CA ASP A 23 43.84 -21.52 -8.08
C ASP A 23 43.24 -21.10 -9.44
N ARG A 24 42.12 -20.37 -9.42
CA ARG A 24 41.55 -19.75 -10.62
C ARG A 24 42.29 -18.43 -10.81
N PRO A 25 42.94 -18.18 -11.95
CA PRO A 25 43.53 -16.87 -12.23
C PRO A 25 42.41 -15.83 -12.34
N THR A 26 42.09 -15.18 -11.22
CA THR A 26 41.11 -14.10 -11.09
C THR A 26 41.78 -12.78 -11.43
N THR A 27 42.25 -12.65 -12.66
CA THR A 27 42.53 -11.32 -13.20
C THR A 27 41.48 -11.09 -14.26
N THR A 28 40.46 -10.27 -14.00
CA THR A 28 39.62 -9.75 -15.10
C THR A 28 40.39 -8.60 -15.74
N VAL A 29 40.40 -8.49 -17.07
CA VAL A 29 41.02 -7.32 -17.71
C VAL A 29 40.16 -6.10 -17.38
N PRO A 30 40.70 -5.03 -16.75
CA PRO A 30 39.93 -3.85 -16.39
C PRO A 30 39.20 -3.21 -17.60
N GLU A 31 39.83 -3.24 -18.77
CA GLU A 31 39.25 -2.79 -20.04
C GLU A 31 38.03 -3.62 -20.46
N ALA A 32 38.12 -4.96 -20.39
CA ALA A 32 36.98 -5.84 -20.69
C ALA A 32 35.80 -5.56 -19.75
N ARG A 33 36.07 -5.30 -18.46
CA ARG A 33 35.03 -4.97 -17.47
C ARG A 33 34.31 -3.66 -17.80
N GLN A 34 35.02 -2.64 -18.29
CA GLN A 34 34.40 -1.37 -18.71
C GLN A 34 33.54 -1.56 -19.96
N ILE A 35 34.01 -2.35 -20.93
CA ILE A 35 33.25 -2.70 -22.14
C ILE A 35 31.97 -3.45 -21.76
N THR A 36 32.04 -4.43 -20.85
CA THR A 36 30.86 -5.17 -20.35
C THR A 36 29.84 -4.25 -19.67
N LEU A 37 30.28 -3.29 -18.84
CA LEU A 37 29.38 -2.36 -18.15
C LEU A 37 28.63 -1.43 -19.12
N ALA A 38 29.32 -0.93 -20.15
CA ALA A 38 28.68 -0.11 -21.18
C ALA A 38 27.61 -0.92 -21.94
N ARG A 39 27.94 -2.14 -22.35
CA ARG A 39 27.00 -3.01 -23.11
C ARG A 39 25.87 -3.57 -22.28
N ALA A 40 26.05 -3.74 -20.97
CA ALA A 40 24.97 -4.14 -20.06
C ALA A 40 23.82 -3.13 -20.08
N LYS A 41 24.13 -1.83 -20.22
CA LYS A 41 23.12 -0.79 -20.36
C LYS A 41 22.36 -0.93 -21.68
N ASP A 42 23.07 -1.09 -22.79
CA ASP A 42 22.47 -1.24 -24.12
C ASP A 42 21.56 -2.48 -24.19
N PHE A 43 21.99 -3.61 -23.60
CA PHE A 43 21.19 -4.83 -23.50
C PHE A 43 19.94 -4.63 -22.64
N ARG A 44 20.07 -3.94 -21.49
CA ARG A 44 18.92 -3.62 -20.64
C ARG A 44 17.91 -2.72 -21.37
N ASP A 45 18.40 -1.74 -22.13
CA ASP A 45 17.56 -0.81 -22.88
C ASP A 45 16.86 -1.54 -24.05
N LEU A 46 17.57 -2.45 -24.72
CA LEU A 46 17.01 -3.37 -25.72
C LEU A 46 15.89 -4.23 -25.11
N LEU A 47 16.17 -4.96 -24.03
CA LEU A 47 15.16 -5.77 -23.34
C LEU A 47 13.95 -4.92 -22.91
N GLY A 48 14.19 -3.75 -22.31
CA GLY A 48 13.14 -2.85 -21.85
C GLY A 48 12.22 -2.35 -22.98
N LYS A 49 12.79 -2.07 -24.16
CA LYS A 49 12.03 -1.68 -25.36
C LYS A 49 11.06 -2.77 -25.79
N TYR A 50 11.51 -4.04 -25.83
CA TYR A 50 10.67 -5.15 -26.29
C TYR A 50 9.72 -5.65 -25.21
N VAL A 51 10.13 -5.72 -23.95
CA VAL A 51 9.23 -6.07 -22.83
C VAL A 51 8.01 -5.13 -22.76
N ARG A 52 8.22 -3.82 -22.91
CA ARG A 52 7.12 -2.83 -22.94
C ARG A 52 6.15 -3.02 -24.10
N ARG A 53 6.61 -3.57 -25.22
CA ARG A 53 5.76 -3.86 -26.39
C ARG A 53 4.80 -5.02 -26.13
N TYR A 54 5.22 -6.01 -25.34
CA TYR A 54 4.44 -7.21 -25.04
C TYR A 54 3.69 -7.15 -23.70
N LEU A 55 3.93 -6.13 -22.88
CA LEU A 55 3.14 -5.87 -21.67
C LEU A 55 1.68 -5.52 -22.05
N PRO A 56 0.68 -6.19 -21.45
CA PRO A 56 -0.72 -5.86 -21.69
C PRO A 56 -0.97 -4.41 -21.26
N HIS A 57 -1.76 -3.70 -22.06
CA HIS A 57 -2.22 -2.38 -21.67
C HIS A 57 -3.16 -2.54 -20.49
N LYS A 58 -2.91 -1.78 -19.42
CA LYS A 58 -3.82 -1.73 -18.29
C LYS A 58 -5.14 -1.14 -18.82
N GLU A 59 -6.15 -1.97 -19.01
CA GLU A 59 -7.51 -1.48 -19.13
C GLU A 59 -7.78 -0.70 -17.85
N GLU A 60 -8.07 0.60 -17.98
CA GLU A 60 -8.56 1.39 -16.86
C GLU A 60 -9.88 0.75 -16.47
N GLU A 61 -9.86 -0.07 -15.42
CA GLU A 61 -11.08 -0.44 -14.72
C GLU A 61 -11.76 0.88 -14.33
N GLU A 62 -12.84 1.23 -15.04
CA GLU A 62 -13.70 2.34 -14.65
C GLU A 62 -14.03 2.14 -13.18
N GLU A 63 -13.53 3.03 -12.33
CA GLU A 63 -13.80 3.02 -10.90
C GLU A 63 -15.31 3.00 -10.70
N ARG A 64 -15.87 1.82 -10.44
CA ARG A 64 -17.22 1.70 -9.88
C ARG A 64 -17.17 2.07 -8.40
N SER A 65 -16.75 3.29 -8.11
CA SER A 65 -16.98 3.96 -6.84
C SER A 65 -18.41 4.50 -6.84
N GLN A 66 -19.40 3.61 -6.96
CA GLN A 66 -20.76 3.99 -6.58
C GLN A 66 -20.75 4.15 -5.07
N GLU A 67 -20.63 5.41 -4.61
CA GLU A 67 -20.88 5.73 -3.21
C GLU A 67 -22.22 5.08 -2.84
N PRO A 68 -22.29 4.27 -1.76
CA PRO A 68 -23.56 3.72 -1.32
C PRO A 68 -24.53 4.90 -1.17
N PRO A 69 -25.79 4.77 -1.65
CA PRO A 69 -26.72 5.88 -1.65
C PRO A 69 -26.77 6.45 -0.24
N LYS A 70 -26.59 7.77 -0.11
CA LYS A 70 -26.68 8.45 1.18
C LYS A 70 -27.97 8.01 1.83
N LEU A 71 -27.86 7.21 2.90
CA LEU A 71 -29.00 6.84 3.71
C LEU A 71 -29.51 8.15 4.31
N GLN A 72 -30.47 8.79 3.64
CA GLN A 72 -31.22 9.91 4.19
C GLN A 72 -31.98 9.33 5.38
N GLY A 73 -31.34 9.31 6.54
CA GLY A 73 -31.98 8.90 7.77
C GLY A 73 -33.23 9.76 7.97
N SER A 74 -34.27 9.20 8.57
CA SER A 74 -35.51 9.91 8.95
C SER A 74 -35.25 11.28 9.62
N HIS A 75 -34.12 11.43 10.29
CA HIS A 75 -33.64 12.68 10.90
C HIS A 75 -33.36 13.82 9.90
N ALA A 76 -32.92 13.52 8.67
CA ALA A 76 -32.66 14.53 7.64
C ALA A 76 -33.96 15.19 7.15
N ALA A 77 -35.08 14.46 7.13
CA ALA A 77 -36.38 14.98 6.71
C ALA A 77 -36.96 16.01 7.70
N LEU A 78 -36.67 15.87 8.99
CA LEU A 78 -37.12 16.79 10.05
C LEU A 78 -36.21 18.01 10.22
N LEU A 79 -34.97 17.91 9.73
CA LEU A 79 -33.96 18.97 9.84
C LEU A 79 -34.40 20.34 9.29
N PRO A 80 -35.04 20.46 8.10
CA PRO A 80 -35.52 21.77 7.62
C PRO A 80 -36.58 22.39 8.52
N LEU A 81 -37.44 21.59 9.15
CA LEU A 81 -38.43 22.08 10.11
C LEU A 81 -37.75 22.56 11.40
N LEU A 82 -36.80 21.78 11.91
CA LEU A 82 -36.04 22.11 13.11
C LEU A 82 -35.20 23.39 12.94
N GLN A 83 -34.67 23.65 11.75
CA GLN A 83 -33.91 24.87 11.44
C GLN A 83 -34.72 26.16 11.62
N LEU A 84 -36.05 26.10 11.49
CA LEU A 84 -36.92 27.26 11.69
C LEU A 84 -37.12 27.61 13.17
N ILE A 85 -36.91 26.65 14.07
CA ILE A 85 -37.23 26.79 15.50
C ILE A 85 -36.46 27.95 16.16
N PRO A 86 -35.13 28.10 16.02
CA PRO A 86 -34.41 29.22 16.64
C PRO A 86 -34.87 30.58 16.12
N VAL A 87 -35.19 30.69 14.83
CA VAL A 87 -35.68 31.94 14.22
C VAL A 87 -37.05 32.29 14.78
N LEU A 88 -37.95 31.30 14.84
CA LEU A 88 -39.28 31.47 15.42
C LEU A 88 -39.20 31.86 16.90
N LEU A 89 -38.36 31.19 17.69
CA LEU A 89 -38.13 31.55 19.09
C LEU A 89 -37.58 32.97 19.24
N GLY A 90 -36.67 33.40 18.37
CA GLY A 90 -36.17 34.77 18.33
C GLY A 90 -37.27 35.80 18.07
N ILE A 91 -38.14 35.52 17.09
CA ILE A 91 -39.30 36.38 16.78
C ILE A 91 -40.26 36.43 17.97
N VAL A 92 -40.60 35.29 18.56
CA VAL A 92 -41.48 35.21 19.74
C VAL A 92 -40.87 35.93 20.93
N PHE A 93 -39.56 35.81 21.15
CA PHE A 93 -38.85 36.51 22.21
C PHE A 93 -38.97 38.03 22.06
N ILE A 94 -38.68 38.56 20.86
CA ILE A 94 -38.82 40.00 20.58
C ILE A 94 -40.28 40.43 20.72
N GLY A 95 -41.22 39.65 20.19
CA GLY A 95 -42.66 39.90 20.30
C GLY A 95 -43.16 39.93 21.76
N SER A 96 -42.58 39.11 22.63
CA SER A 96 -42.96 39.04 24.06
C SER A 96 -42.71 40.33 24.84
N PHE A 97 -41.87 41.24 24.33
CA PHE A 97 -41.72 42.57 24.94
C PHE A 97 -42.92 43.48 24.68
N PHE A 98 -43.62 43.27 23.58
CA PHE A 98 -44.79 44.04 23.19
C PHE A 98 -46.10 43.40 23.65
N TRP A 99 -46.15 42.06 23.67
CA TRP A 99 -47.34 41.31 24.07
C TRP A 99 -46.97 39.95 24.64
N ASP A 100 -47.27 39.71 25.93
CA ASP A 100 -47.03 38.42 26.61
C ASP A 100 -48.18 38.04 27.53
N PHE A 101 -49.38 37.96 26.95
CA PHE A 101 -50.62 37.55 27.61
C PHE A 101 -50.90 38.17 29.00
N ALA A 102 -50.38 39.38 29.26
CA ALA A 102 -50.46 40.03 30.56
C ALA A 102 -51.92 40.20 31.02
N GLY A 103 -52.24 39.70 32.22
CA GLY A 103 -53.58 39.75 32.81
C GLY A 103 -54.58 38.71 32.26
N MET A 104 -54.17 37.82 31.34
CA MET A 104 -55.02 36.71 30.91
C MET A 104 -54.83 35.48 31.80
N ASN A 105 -55.97 34.93 32.22
CA ASN A 105 -56.04 33.72 33.02
C ASN A 105 -56.75 32.64 32.21
N LEU A 106 -56.16 31.45 32.16
CA LEU A 106 -56.73 30.30 31.48
C LEU A 106 -57.32 29.35 32.53
N THR A 107 -58.64 29.14 32.47
CA THR A 107 -59.33 28.20 33.37
C THR A 107 -59.40 26.82 32.73
N ILE A 108 -58.58 25.88 33.19
CA ILE A 108 -58.57 24.48 32.73
C ILE A 108 -58.86 23.56 33.92
N PHE A 109 -59.86 22.69 33.78
CA PHE A 109 -60.30 21.76 34.84
C PHE A 109 -60.57 22.44 36.20
N GLY A 110 -61.15 23.65 36.20
CA GLY A 110 -61.48 24.39 37.42
C GLY A 110 -60.31 25.13 38.09
N ASN A 111 -59.08 24.99 37.56
CA ASN A 111 -57.90 25.69 38.05
C ASN A 111 -57.58 26.89 37.16
N VAL A 112 -57.15 28.00 37.78
CA VAL A 112 -56.79 29.25 37.10
C VAL A 112 -55.28 29.28 36.87
N TYR A 113 -54.85 29.34 35.61
CA TYR A 113 -53.45 29.45 35.23
C TYR A 113 -53.17 30.83 34.64
N ALA A 114 -52.28 31.60 35.26
CA ALA A 114 -51.86 32.90 34.76
C ALA A 114 -50.92 32.73 33.57
N LEU A 115 -51.27 33.30 32.41
CA LEU A 115 -50.47 33.22 31.18
C LEU A 115 -49.32 34.24 31.13
N ASP A 116 -49.16 35.02 32.19
CA ASP A 116 -48.12 36.05 32.28
C ASP A 116 -46.72 35.43 32.14
N GLY A 117 -45.89 36.02 31.29
CA GLY A 117 -44.52 35.59 31.07
C GLY A 117 -44.34 34.34 30.19
N LEU A 118 -45.43 33.73 29.69
CA LEU A 118 -45.37 32.45 28.97
C LEU A 118 -44.47 32.55 27.73
N LEU A 119 -44.71 33.52 26.84
CA LEU A 119 -43.95 33.65 25.59
C LEU A 119 -42.49 33.95 25.86
N LYS A 120 -42.22 34.82 26.83
CA LYS A 120 -40.86 35.21 27.20
C LYS A 120 -40.07 34.05 27.79
N ILE A 121 -40.64 33.32 28.76
CA ILE A 121 -39.96 32.20 29.41
C ILE A 121 -39.69 31.08 28.39
N VAL A 122 -40.70 30.70 27.60
CA VAL A 122 -40.57 29.63 26.59
C VAL A 122 -39.53 29.99 25.52
N SER A 123 -39.58 31.22 25.01
CA SER A 123 -38.64 31.65 23.96
C SER A 123 -37.20 31.80 24.48
N VAL A 124 -37.00 32.36 25.68
CA VAL A 124 -35.67 32.47 26.30
C VAL A 124 -35.09 31.08 26.59
N SER A 125 -35.86 30.18 27.21
CA SER A 125 -35.40 28.82 27.48
C SER A 125 -35.05 28.06 26.21
N GLY A 126 -35.84 28.22 25.13
CA GLY A 126 -35.53 27.66 23.82
C GLY A 126 -34.27 28.24 23.19
N LEU A 127 -34.09 29.57 23.22
CA LEU A 127 -32.88 30.23 22.69
C LEU A 127 -31.63 29.81 23.47
N ILE A 128 -31.71 29.71 24.80
CA ILE A 128 -30.60 29.21 25.63
C ILE A 128 -30.28 27.75 25.27
N GLY A 129 -31.28 26.90 25.09
CA GLY A 129 -31.10 25.51 24.66
C GLY A 129 -30.38 25.38 23.31
N PHE A 130 -30.79 26.20 22.32
CA PHE A 130 -30.11 26.28 21.03
C PHE A 130 -28.67 26.78 21.16
N LEU A 131 -28.47 27.90 21.85
CA LEU A 131 -27.18 28.56 21.96
C LEU A 131 -26.16 27.69 22.69
N THR A 132 -26.57 27.07 23.80
CA THR A 132 -25.70 26.19 24.59
C THR A 132 -25.21 25.02 23.75
N ASN A 133 -26.10 24.39 22.98
CA ASN A 133 -25.70 23.27 22.14
C ASN A 133 -24.87 23.70 20.92
N TRP A 134 -25.15 24.88 20.34
CA TRP A 134 -24.30 25.48 19.31
C TRP A 134 -22.87 25.73 19.81
N VAL A 135 -22.73 26.27 21.04
CA VAL A 135 -21.41 26.48 21.67
C VAL A 135 -20.72 25.14 21.92
N ALA A 136 -21.41 24.15 22.49
CA ALA A 136 -20.84 22.82 22.77
C ALA A 136 -20.31 22.14 21.50
N ILE A 137 -21.09 22.14 20.42
CA ILE A 137 -20.67 21.58 19.13
C ILE A 137 -19.49 22.38 18.56
N THR A 138 -19.50 23.70 18.69
CA THR A 138 -18.38 24.54 18.21
C THR A 138 -17.09 24.24 18.98
N MET A 139 -17.17 24.03 20.31
CA MET A 139 -16.05 23.67 21.18
C MET A 139 -15.47 22.28 20.89
N LEU A 140 -16.22 21.40 20.24
CA LEU A 140 -15.74 20.08 19.85
C LEU A 140 -14.64 20.18 18.77
N PHE A 141 -14.77 21.12 17.83
CA PHE A 141 -13.87 21.28 16.68
C PHE A 141 -12.95 22.51 16.78
N ASN A 142 -13.35 23.56 17.50
CA ASN A 142 -12.61 24.82 17.61
C ASN A 142 -12.35 25.18 19.08
N PRO A 143 -11.26 25.88 19.41
CA PRO A 143 -10.19 26.36 18.53
C PRO A 143 -9.15 25.26 18.23
N ARG A 144 -8.57 25.29 17.02
CA ARG A 144 -7.56 24.31 16.58
C ARG A 144 -6.30 24.32 17.42
N LYS A 145 -5.80 25.52 17.72
CA LYS A 145 -4.64 25.72 18.60
C LYS A 145 -5.10 26.06 20.02
N PRO A 146 -4.37 25.61 21.05
CA PRO A 146 -4.70 25.93 22.44
C PRO A 146 -4.72 27.43 22.66
N ARG A 147 -5.80 27.93 23.28
CA ARG A 147 -5.97 29.33 23.69
C ARG A 147 -6.04 29.42 25.22
N PRO A 148 -5.58 30.52 25.84
CA PRO A 148 -5.45 30.64 27.29
C PRO A 148 -6.77 30.58 28.06
N LEU A 149 -7.91 30.95 27.44
CA LEU A 149 -9.21 30.98 28.11
C LEU A 149 -10.14 29.82 27.74
N LEU A 150 -10.15 29.43 26.46
CA LEU A 150 -11.08 28.42 25.92
C LEU A 150 -10.43 27.04 25.76
N GLY A 151 -9.14 26.91 26.05
CA GLY A 151 -8.39 25.68 25.78
C GLY A 151 -8.26 25.39 24.28
N GLN A 152 -8.15 24.12 23.93
CA GLN A 152 -8.19 23.59 22.56
C GLN A 152 -9.49 22.82 22.37
N GLY A 153 -10.02 22.76 21.14
CA GLY A 153 -11.19 21.94 20.85
C GLY A 153 -10.95 20.46 21.15
N LEU A 154 -11.99 19.73 21.54
CA LEU A 154 -11.86 18.36 22.04
C LEU A 154 -11.27 17.38 21.01
N ILE A 155 -11.68 17.46 19.74
CA ILE A 155 -11.18 16.59 18.67
C ILE A 155 -9.71 16.91 18.34
N PRO A 156 -9.31 18.17 18.06
CA PRO A 156 -7.91 18.51 17.84
C PRO A 156 -7.00 18.10 19.01
N ALA A 157 -7.46 18.25 20.26
CA ALA A 157 -6.70 17.89 21.45
C ALA A 157 -6.44 16.38 21.60
N GLN A 158 -7.29 15.52 21.04
CA GLN A 158 -7.13 14.06 21.09
C GLN A 158 -6.61 13.44 19.79
N ARG A 159 -6.18 14.27 18.83
CA ARG A 159 -5.78 13.83 17.48
C ARG A 159 -4.77 12.68 17.50
N GLU A 160 -3.67 12.82 18.22
CA GLU A 160 -2.60 11.79 18.24
C GLU A 160 -3.15 10.44 18.73
N ARG A 161 -3.98 10.47 19.78
CA ARG A 161 -4.62 9.27 20.31
C ARG A 161 -5.59 8.64 19.31
N VAL A 162 -6.36 9.46 18.59
CA VAL A 162 -7.28 8.99 17.54
C VAL A 162 -6.50 8.35 16.39
N ILE A 163 -5.44 9.02 15.90
CA ILE A 163 -4.56 8.49 14.85
C ILE A 163 -3.93 7.18 15.27
N PHE A 164 -3.38 7.10 16.48
CA PHE A 164 -2.76 5.89 17.00
C PHE A 164 -3.75 4.71 17.05
N ARG A 165 -4.97 4.96 17.54
CA ARG A 165 -6.00 3.92 17.62
C ARG A 165 -6.47 3.48 16.24
N LEU A 166 -6.70 4.43 15.33
CA LEU A 166 -7.09 4.13 13.96
C LEU A 166 -6.00 3.35 13.23
N ALA A 167 -4.74 3.79 13.28
CA ALA A 167 -3.61 3.11 12.66
C ALA A 167 -3.48 1.67 13.18
N ARG A 168 -3.62 1.49 14.50
CA ARG A 168 -3.61 0.17 15.13
C ARG A 168 -4.77 -0.70 14.64
N THR A 169 -6.01 -0.23 14.71
CA THR A 169 -7.17 -1.00 14.25
C THR A 169 -7.09 -1.33 12.77
N VAL A 170 -6.67 -0.40 11.91
CA VAL A 170 -6.51 -0.67 10.47
C VAL A 170 -5.40 -1.70 10.23
N SER A 171 -4.26 -1.57 10.90
CA SER A 171 -3.16 -2.52 10.76
C SER A 171 -3.48 -3.91 11.35
N ASP A 172 -4.23 -3.98 12.43
CA ASP A 172 -4.51 -5.24 13.13
C ASP A 172 -5.70 -5.97 12.47
N GLU A 173 -6.76 -5.24 12.07
CA GLU A 173 -8.04 -5.82 11.64
C GLU A 173 -8.34 -5.72 10.14
N LEU A 174 -7.76 -4.75 9.42
CA LEU A 174 -8.12 -4.49 8.01
C LEU A 174 -7.00 -4.85 7.03
N ILE A 175 -5.76 -4.46 7.34
CA ILE A 175 -4.60 -4.62 6.47
C ILE A 175 -3.49 -5.22 7.32
N ASN A 176 -3.53 -6.54 7.50
CA ASN A 176 -2.48 -7.32 8.15
C ASN A 176 -1.88 -8.32 7.16
N GLU A 177 -0.75 -8.91 7.55
CA GLU A 177 -0.04 -9.91 6.77
C GLU A 177 -0.96 -11.07 6.33
N ASP A 178 -1.78 -11.60 7.24
CA ASP A 178 -2.65 -12.74 6.97
C ASP A 178 -3.69 -12.43 5.88
N ILE A 179 -4.34 -11.27 5.98
CA ILE A 179 -5.31 -10.80 4.99
C ILE A 179 -4.64 -10.58 3.63
N ILE A 180 -3.42 -10.03 3.60
CA ILE A 180 -2.68 -9.83 2.35
C ILE A 180 -2.32 -11.18 1.71
N LYS A 181 -1.80 -12.12 2.51
CA LYS A 181 -1.47 -13.48 2.06
C LYS A 181 -2.71 -14.19 1.51
N GLN A 182 -3.81 -14.17 2.27
CA GLN A 182 -5.10 -14.70 1.84
C GLN A 182 -5.55 -14.08 0.52
N LYS A 183 -5.42 -12.75 0.37
CA LYS A 183 -5.89 -12.07 -0.84
C LYS A 183 -5.03 -12.34 -2.08
N ILE A 184 -3.74 -12.63 -1.89
CA ILE A 184 -2.84 -13.07 -2.96
C ILE A 184 -3.22 -14.46 -3.46
N GLU A 185 -3.55 -15.37 -2.54
CA GLU A 185 -3.97 -16.74 -2.83
C GLU A 185 -5.37 -16.77 -3.49
N GLU A 186 -6.37 -16.11 -2.89
CA GLU A 186 -7.74 -16.04 -3.42
C GLU A 186 -7.82 -15.54 -4.86
N ASN A 187 -7.04 -14.49 -5.17
CA ASN A 187 -7.01 -13.90 -6.50
C ASN A 187 -6.00 -14.60 -7.43
N GLN A 188 -5.33 -15.66 -6.99
CA GLN A 188 -4.31 -16.40 -7.73
C GLN A 188 -3.28 -15.46 -8.38
N LEU A 189 -2.80 -14.46 -7.62
CA LEU A 189 -1.93 -13.43 -8.17
C LEU A 189 -0.60 -14.01 -8.66
N ILE A 190 0.00 -14.93 -7.90
CA ILE A 190 1.28 -15.53 -8.26
C ILE A 190 1.18 -16.30 -9.60
N PRO A 191 0.24 -17.25 -9.80
CA PRO A 191 0.00 -17.87 -11.10
C PRO A 191 -0.27 -16.86 -12.23
N LYS A 192 -1.13 -15.87 -11.99
CA LYS A 192 -1.49 -14.84 -12.99
C LYS A 192 -0.26 -14.07 -13.47
N TYR A 193 0.61 -13.64 -12.56
CA TYR A 193 1.84 -12.93 -12.93
C TYR A 193 2.91 -13.84 -13.53
N ARG A 194 2.97 -15.12 -13.14
CA ARG A 194 3.82 -16.13 -13.80
C ARG A 194 3.43 -16.30 -15.27
N GLU A 195 2.14 -16.51 -15.55
CA GLU A 195 1.64 -16.64 -16.92
C GLU A 195 1.92 -15.38 -17.75
N LEU A 196 1.70 -14.20 -17.16
CA LEU A 196 2.06 -12.94 -17.79
C LEU A 196 3.56 -12.88 -18.15
N ALA A 197 4.43 -13.21 -17.20
CA ALA A 197 5.88 -13.22 -17.42
C ALA A 197 6.29 -14.22 -18.52
N MET A 198 5.67 -15.40 -18.56
CA MET A 198 5.89 -16.39 -19.62
C MET A 198 5.46 -15.88 -20.99
N ASN A 199 4.27 -15.28 -21.08
CA ASN A 199 3.75 -14.72 -22.32
C ASN A 199 4.62 -13.57 -22.85
N VAL A 200 5.06 -12.67 -21.97
CA VAL A 200 5.99 -11.60 -22.32
C VAL A 200 7.33 -12.17 -22.78
N THR A 201 7.88 -13.15 -22.05
CA THR A 201 9.16 -13.77 -22.38
C THR A 201 9.11 -14.45 -23.75
N ARG A 202 8.08 -15.25 -24.01
CA ARG A 202 7.86 -15.90 -25.31
C ARG A 202 7.70 -14.86 -26.42
N GLY A 203 6.90 -13.82 -26.19
CA GLY A 203 6.70 -12.73 -27.16
C GLY A 203 8.00 -12.00 -27.51
N VAL A 204 8.83 -11.66 -26.51
CA VAL A 204 10.13 -11.00 -26.73
C VAL A 204 11.10 -11.92 -27.46
N LEU A 205 11.19 -13.19 -27.07
CA LEU A 205 12.11 -14.15 -27.67
C LEU A 205 11.71 -14.54 -29.10
N GLU A 206 10.43 -14.53 -29.45
CA GLU A 206 9.94 -14.79 -30.82
C GLU A 206 9.97 -13.55 -31.72
N ASP A 207 10.18 -12.35 -31.17
CA ASP A 207 10.26 -11.10 -31.94
C ASP A 207 11.52 -11.08 -32.84
N LYS A 208 11.32 -11.09 -34.16
CA LYS A 208 12.39 -11.09 -35.16
C LYS A 208 13.28 -9.85 -35.07
N ASP A 209 12.73 -8.70 -34.71
CA ASP A 209 13.50 -7.47 -34.55
C ASP A 209 14.36 -7.52 -33.29
N PHE A 210 13.84 -8.09 -32.20
CA PHE A 210 14.63 -8.34 -30.98
C PHE A 210 15.83 -9.25 -31.27
N ARG A 211 15.60 -10.40 -31.93
CA ARG A 211 16.67 -11.34 -32.29
C ARG A 211 17.76 -10.67 -33.12
N ARG A 212 17.37 -9.90 -34.14
CA ARG A 212 18.31 -9.17 -35.01
C ARG A 212 19.12 -8.14 -34.22
N GLU A 213 18.47 -7.30 -33.40
CA GLU A 213 19.15 -6.30 -32.58
C GLU A 213 20.08 -6.95 -31.54
N LEU A 214 19.67 -8.08 -30.96
CA LEU A 214 20.48 -8.85 -30.01
C LEU A 214 21.73 -9.44 -30.68
N LYS A 215 21.62 -10.00 -31.90
CA LYS A 215 22.77 -10.49 -32.67
C LYS A 215 23.77 -9.37 -32.92
N ILE A 216 23.31 -8.22 -33.40
CA ILE A 216 24.18 -7.05 -33.66
C ILE A 216 24.89 -6.62 -32.37
N LEU A 217 24.15 -6.51 -31.26
CA LEU A 217 24.71 -6.10 -29.99
C LEU A 217 25.76 -7.11 -29.47
N THR A 218 25.48 -8.40 -29.65
CA THR A 218 26.38 -9.49 -29.24
C THR A 218 27.63 -9.53 -30.12
N ALA A 219 27.48 -9.40 -31.44
CA ALA A 219 28.58 -9.32 -32.40
C ALA A 219 29.54 -8.19 -32.05
N ASP A 220 28.98 -7.00 -31.87
CA ASP A 220 29.72 -5.79 -31.51
C ASP A 220 30.44 -5.97 -30.16
N TYR A 221 29.78 -6.55 -29.14
CA TYR A 221 30.45 -6.85 -27.87
C TYR A 221 31.62 -7.83 -28.04
N VAL A 222 31.40 -8.99 -28.65
CA VAL A 222 32.44 -10.02 -28.80
C VAL A 222 33.58 -9.49 -29.66
N GLN A 223 33.29 -8.77 -30.75
CA GLN A 223 34.31 -8.17 -31.61
C GLN A 223 35.17 -7.16 -30.85
N ASN A 224 34.55 -6.26 -30.07
CA ASN A 224 35.30 -5.27 -29.28
C ASN A 224 36.16 -5.94 -28.20
N VAL A 225 35.63 -6.97 -27.52
CA VAL A 225 36.35 -7.71 -26.48
C VAL A 225 37.52 -8.50 -27.08
N LEU A 226 37.33 -9.21 -28.19
CA LEU A 226 38.40 -9.98 -28.83
C LEU A 226 39.44 -9.11 -29.55
N THR A 227 39.09 -7.87 -29.90
CA THR A 227 40.02 -6.91 -30.51
C THR A 227 40.90 -6.21 -29.47
N SER A 228 40.46 -6.12 -28.21
CA SER A 228 41.27 -5.56 -27.11
C SER A 228 42.62 -6.27 -26.97
N ASP A 229 43.71 -5.50 -26.96
CA ASP A 229 45.08 -6.04 -26.87
C ASP A 229 45.29 -6.89 -25.61
N ALA A 230 44.74 -6.45 -24.47
CA ALA A 230 44.88 -7.17 -23.21
C ALA A 230 44.13 -8.51 -23.19
N VAL A 231 42.95 -8.59 -23.83
CA VAL A 231 42.21 -9.86 -23.97
C VAL A 231 42.92 -10.76 -24.97
N ARG A 232 43.38 -10.21 -26.10
CA ARG A 232 44.11 -10.97 -27.13
C ARG A 232 45.38 -11.61 -26.57
N GLN A 233 46.20 -10.84 -25.85
CA GLN A 233 47.44 -11.35 -25.26
C GLN A 233 47.17 -12.51 -24.31
N ARG A 234 46.13 -12.41 -23.49
CA ARG A 234 45.71 -13.53 -22.63
C ARG A 234 45.22 -14.74 -23.38
N ILE A 235 44.47 -14.56 -24.47
CA ILE A 235 44.06 -15.68 -25.32
C ILE A 235 45.30 -16.35 -25.91
N VAL A 236 46.27 -15.58 -26.41
CA VAL A 236 47.54 -16.11 -26.94
C VAL A 236 48.30 -16.88 -25.86
N GLU A 237 48.49 -16.31 -24.68
CA GLU A 237 49.16 -16.96 -23.54
C GLU A 237 48.45 -18.25 -23.12
N PHE A 238 47.13 -18.19 -22.97
CA PHE A 238 46.30 -19.35 -22.63
C PHE A 238 46.38 -20.46 -23.68
N VAL A 239 46.36 -20.11 -24.96
CA VAL A 239 46.51 -21.09 -26.06
C VAL A 239 47.90 -21.72 -26.02
N ILE A 240 48.96 -20.94 -25.79
CA ILE A 240 50.32 -21.48 -25.65
C ILE A 240 50.39 -22.47 -24.48
N GLU A 241 49.90 -22.07 -23.31
CA GLU A 241 49.88 -22.90 -22.10
C GLU A 241 49.08 -24.20 -22.33
N LYS A 242 47.89 -24.10 -22.93
CA LYS A 242 47.07 -25.29 -23.19
C LYS A 242 47.71 -26.21 -24.20
N ILE A 243 48.28 -25.70 -25.29
CA ILE A 243 49.02 -26.52 -26.25
C ILE A 243 50.17 -27.24 -25.53
N GLU A 244 50.92 -26.59 -24.64
CA GLU A 244 51.98 -27.24 -23.86
C GLU A 244 51.45 -28.34 -22.94
N SER A 245 50.32 -28.10 -22.26
CA SER A 245 49.71 -29.08 -21.36
C SER A 245 49.25 -30.35 -22.08
N TYR A 246 48.81 -30.24 -23.34
CA TYR A 246 48.36 -31.37 -24.15
C TYR A 246 49.48 -32.01 -24.99
N ALA A 247 50.56 -31.29 -25.24
CA ALA A 247 51.71 -31.79 -26.00
C ALA A 247 52.43 -32.96 -25.30
N GLY A 248 52.38 -33.01 -23.95
CA GLY A 248 52.95 -34.09 -23.15
C GLY A 248 54.46 -34.31 -23.36
N ASP A 249 54.95 -35.50 -22.98
CA ASP A 249 56.35 -35.91 -23.14
C ASP A 249 56.59 -36.87 -24.33
N GLY A 250 55.58 -37.06 -25.18
CA GLY A 250 55.68 -37.87 -26.40
C GLY A 250 56.48 -37.19 -27.52
N VAL A 251 56.70 -37.92 -28.62
CA VAL A 251 57.49 -37.45 -29.79
C VAL A 251 56.93 -36.13 -30.36
N GLY A 252 55.61 -35.95 -30.40
CA GLY A 252 54.97 -34.71 -30.84
C GLY A 252 55.22 -33.54 -29.88
N GLY A 253 55.22 -33.79 -28.57
CA GLY A 253 55.51 -32.79 -27.55
C GLY A 253 56.98 -32.36 -27.53
N PHE A 254 57.90 -33.30 -27.72
CA PHE A 254 59.31 -32.99 -27.91
C PHE A 254 59.55 -32.12 -29.16
N ALA A 255 58.92 -32.46 -30.28
CA ALA A 255 59.01 -31.67 -31.52
C ALA A 255 58.44 -30.25 -31.35
N LEU A 256 57.31 -30.11 -30.66
CA LEU A 256 56.72 -28.81 -30.35
C LEU A 256 57.61 -27.97 -29.42
N LYS A 257 58.10 -28.57 -28.33
CA LYS A 257 59.03 -27.93 -27.38
C LYS A 257 60.32 -27.49 -28.09
N ALA A 258 60.85 -28.32 -28.99
CA ALA A 258 62.03 -28.01 -29.80
C ALA A 258 61.77 -26.86 -30.78
N TYR A 259 60.62 -26.85 -31.48
CA TYR A 259 60.25 -25.76 -32.38
C TYR A 259 60.10 -24.43 -31.63
N ARG A 260 59.48 -24.44 -30.45
CA ARG A 260 59.39 -23.24 -29.59
C ARG A 260 60.77 -22.78 -29.12
N TYR A 261 61.64 -23.69 -28.71
CA TYR A 261 62.98 -23.35 -28.22
C TYR A 261 63.86 -22.73 -29.33
N VAL A 262 63.74 -23.23 -30.56
CA VAL A 262 64.53 -22.76 -31.71
C VAL A 262 63.90 -21.51 -32.36
N SER A 263 62.59 -21.31 -32.25
CA SER A 263 61.88 -20.23 -32.96
C SER A 263 60.68 -19.69 -32.17
N GLU A 264 60.93 -19.20 -30.95
CA GLU A 264 59.88 -18.67 -30.05
C GLU A 264 59.05 -17.55 -30.71
N ASP A 265 59.73 -16.61 -31.38
CA ASP A 265 59.08 -15.46 -32.02
C ASP A 265 58.19 -15.86 -33.20
N ASP A 266 58.59 -16.87 -33.99
CA ASP A 266 57.78 -17.36 -35.12
C ASP A 266 56.53 -18.08 -34.62
N PHE A 267 56.66 -18.91 -33.56
CA PHE A 267 55.54 -19.60 -32.94
C PHE A 267 54.52 -18.63 -32.34
N LYS A 268 54.97 -17.65 -31.54
CA LYS A 268 54.11 -16.59 -30.98
C LYS A 268 53.42 -15.79 -32.08
N LYS A 269 54.13 -15.38 -33.13
CA LYS A 269 53.54 -14.64 -34.26
C LYS A 269 52.46 -15.43 -35.00
N ARG A 270 52.63 -16.75 -35.16
CA ARG A 270 51.62 -17.61 -35.80
C ARG A 270 50.36 -17.71 -34.95
N ILE A 271 50.49 -17.89 -33.64
CA ILE A 271 49.34 -17.92 -32.72
C ILE A 271 48.66 -16.55 -32.68
N ASP A 272 49.42 -15.47 -32.55
CA ASP A 272 48.88 -14.11 -32.57
C ASP A 272 48.09 -13.82 -33.87
N LYS A 273 48.65 -14.20 -35.03
CA LYS A 273 47.96 -14.10 -36.32
C LYS A 273 46.69 -14.95 -36.41
N ALA A 274 46.69 -16.14 -35.83
CA ALA A 274 45.51 -17.00 -35.77
C ALA A 274 44.42 -16.40 -34.88
N VAL A 275 44.79 -15.89 -33.70
CA VAL A 275 43.87 -15.21 -32.77
C VAL A 275 43.32 -13.92 -33.39
N PHE A 276 44.14 -13.16 -34.14
CA PHE A 276 43.72 -11.95 -34.86
C PHE A 276 42.63 -12.20 -35.91
N ALA A 277 42.54 -13.41 -36.46
CA ALA A 277 41.54 -13.76 -37.47
C ALA A 277 40.19 -14.17 -36.88
N ILE A 278 40.11 -14.48 -35.58
CA ILE A 278 38.89 -14.96 -34.90
C ILE A 278 37.75 -13.94 -34.95
N PRO A 279 37.96 -12.63 -34.68
CA PRO A 279 36.86 -11.67 -34.65
C PRO A 279 36.05 -11.59 -35.95
N GLY A 280 36.70 -11.78 -37.10
CA GLY A 280 36.03 -11.75 -38.41
C GLY A 280 35.16 -12.97 -38.72
N GLN A 281 35.16 -14.00 -37.87
CA GLN A 281 34.36 -15.21 -38.03
C GLN A 281 33.20 -15.30 -37.03
N ILE A 282 33.04 -14.30 -36.14
CA ILE A 282 32.01 -14.30 -35.10
C ILE A 282 30.60 -14.34 -35.69
N ASP A 283 30.37 -13.64 -36.81
CA ASP A 283 29.04 -13.55 -37.43
C ASP A 283 28.48 -14.95 -37.77
N LEU A 284 29.33 -15.87 -38.22
CA LEU A 284 28.95 -17.25 -38.53
C LEU A 284 28.50 -18.03 -37.28
N VAL A 285 29.09 -17.75 -36.14
CA VAL A 285 28.76 -18.41 -34.86
C VAL A 285 27.51 -17.79 -34.23
N LEU A 286 27.25 -16.50 -34.50
CA LEU A 286 26.07 -15.81 -34.00
C LEU A 286 24.80 -16.13 -34.78
N ASP A 287 24.91 -16.82 -35.92
CA ASP A 287 23.75 -17.36 -36.61
C ASP A 287 23.04 -18.43 -35.76
N ASP A 288 23.81 -19.25 -35.04
CA ASP A 288 23.30 -20.27 -34.10
C ASP A 288 22.63 -19.66 -32.85
N LEU A 289 22.71 -18.33 -32.65
CA LEU A 289 22.06 -17.66 -31.53
C LEU A 289 20.53 -17.83 -31.58
N ASP A 290 19.94 -17.89 -32.77
CA ASP A 290 18.48 -18.08 -32.88
C ASP A 290 18.05 -19.44 -32.34
N ASP A 291 18.83 -20.50 -32.61
CA ASP A 291 18.57 -21.85 -32.12
C ASP A 291 18.66 -21.89 -30.58
N LEU A 292 19.61 -21.16 -29.99
CA LEU A 292 19.71 -21.04 -28.54
C LEU A 292 18.52 -20.30 -27.94
N LEU A 293 18.04 -19.24 -28.60
CA LEU A 293 16.87 -18.47 -28.15
C LEU A 293 15.58 -19.30 -28.23
N ASP A 294 15.47 -20.21 -29.20
CA ASP A 294 14.32 -21.12 -29.36
C ASP A 294 14.20 -22.15 -28.22
N LEU A 295 15.31 -22.49 -27.56
CA LEU A 295 15.32 -23.43 -26.44
C LEU A 295 14.89 -22.79 -25.12
N ILE A 296 15.02 -21.47 -24.98
CA ILE A 296 14.78 -20.77 -23.71
C ILE A 296 13.33 -20.91 -23.23
N PRO A 297 12.28 -20.66 -24.05
CA PRO A 297 10.89 -20.75 -23.59
C PRO A 297 10.56 -22.14 -23.03
N ALA A 298 10.98 -23.19 -23.72
CA ALA A 298 10.75 -24.58 -23.30
C ALA A 298 11.44 -24.91 -21.98
N LYS A 299 12.69 -24.42 -21.80
CA LYS A 299 13.45 -24.67 -20.57
C LYS A 299 12.90 -23.91 -19.37
N ILE A 300 12.34 -22.71 -19.58
CA ILE A 300 11.64 -21.96 -18.53
C ILE A 300 10.31 -22.64 -18.18
N GLU A 301 9.58 -23.14 -19.18
CA GLU A 301 8.30 -23.82 -18.98
C GLU A 301 8.47 -25.14 -18.19
N GLU A 302 9.53 -25.90 -18.46
CA GLU A 302 9.91 -27.11 -17.70
C GLU A 302 10.18 -26.82 -16.21
N ARG A 303 10.64 -25.61 -15.87
CA ARG A 303 10.93 -25.18 -14.50
C ARG A 303 9.87 -24.21 -13.94
N SER A 304 8.70 -24.14 -14.57
CA SER A 304 7.68 -23.16 -14.19
C SER A 304 7.20 -23.32 -12.75
N ASP A 305 7.11 -24.55 -12.24
CA ASP A 305 6.75 -24.84 -10.85
C ASP A 305 7.83 -24.36 -9.86
N GLU A 306 9.11 -24.56 -10.17
CA GLU A 306 10.23 -24.06 -9.33
C GLU A 306 10.23 -22.52 -9.28
N ILE A 307 9.92 -21.87 -10.40
CA ILE A 307 9.80 -20.42 -10.50
C ILE A 307 8.60 -19.92 -9.69
N GLU A 308 7.49 -20.66 -9.71
CA GLU A 308 6.31 -20.34 -8.92
C GLU A 308 6.59 -20.43 -7.42
N GLU A 309 7.27 -21.49 -6.97
CA GLU A 309 7.67 -21.66 -5.57
C GLU A 309 8.62 -20.54 -5.13
N MET A 310 9.60 -20.19 -5.98
CA MET A 310 10.50 -19.07 -5.73
C MET A 310 9.75 -17.75 -5.63
N ALA A 311 8.85 -17.46 -6.58
CA ALA A 311 8.03 -16.26 -6.59
C ALA A 311 7.16 -16.18 -5.32
N THR A 312 6.59 -17.31 -4.91
CA THR A 312 5.82 -17.43 -3.67
C THR A 312 6.66 -17.07 -2.46
N LYS A 313 7.86 -17.65 -2.31
CA LYS A 313 8.77 -17.33 -1.20
C LYS A 313 9.17 -15.86 -1.17
N VAL A 314 9.45 -15.26 -2.34
CA VAL A 314 9.80 -13.84 -2.45
C VAL A 314 8.62 -12.94 -2.06
N VAL A 315 7.42 -13.23 -2.56
CA VAL A 315 6.22 -12.45 -2.27
C VAL A 315 5.85 -12.57 -0.79
N LEU A 316 5.81 -13.79 -0.24
CA LEU A 316 5.49 -14.01 1.18
C LEU A 316 6.54 -13.38 2.11
N GLY A 317 7.83 -13.55 1.80
CA GLY A 317 8.91 -12.94 2.57
C GLY A 317 8.90 -11.42 2.52
N PHE A 318 8.43 -10.81 1.43
CA PHE A 318 8.24 -9.35 1.37
C PHE A 318 7.11 -8.89 2.31
N ILE A 319 6.00 -9.63 2.35
CA ILE A 319 4.84 -9.30 3.20
C ILE A 319 5.19 -9.44 4.68
N GLU A 320 5.93 -10.49 5.05
CA GLU A 320 6.40 -10.72 6.43
C GLU A 320 7.28 -9.58 6.96
N ASN A 321 8.02 -8.90 6.07
CA ASN A 321 8.86 -7.77 6.44
C ASN A 321 8.16 -6.41 6.28
N LEU A 322 6.87 -6.40 5.88
CA LEU A 322 6.12 -5.17 5.68
C LEU A 322 5.55 -4.68 7.01
N ASP A 323 6.14 -3.61 7.56
CA ASP A 323 5.61 -2.94 8.75
C ASP A 323 4.41 -2.03 8.39
N VAL A 324 3.25 -2.66 8.26
CA VAL A 324 2.00 -1.97 7.89
C VAL A 324 1.62 -0.90 8.92
N TYR A 325 1.84 -1.17 10.21
CA TYR A 325 1.52 -0.24 11.28
C TYR A 325 2.28 1.08 11.12
N ASN A 326 3.62 1.01 10.99
CA ASN A 326 4.44 2.21 10.85
C ASN A 326 4.21 2.91 9.51
N MET A 327 3.90 2.18 8.44
CA MET A 327 3.50 2.75 7.16
C MET A 327 2.21 3.57 7.28
N ILE A 328 1.18 3.03 7.93
CA ILE A 328 -0.09 3.75 8.14
C ILE A 328 0.14 4.94 9.09
N MET A 329 0.86 4.74 10.19
CA MET A 329 1.14 5.79 11.16
C MET A 329 1.86 6.98 10.53
N SER A 330 2.94 6.74 9.79
CA SER A 330 3.69 7.81 9.11
C SER A 330 2.84 8.55 8.07
N ASN A 331 2.01 7.82 7.30
CA ASN A 331 1.06 8.42 6.36
C ASN A 331 -0.05 9.23 7.08
N MET A 332 -0.52 8.78 8.24
CA MET A 332 -1.56 9.48 9.01
C MET A 332 -1.04 10.70 9.76
N ILE A 333 0.21 10.68 10.20
CA ILE A 333 0.90 11.86 10.75
C ILE A 333 1.15 12.88 9.62
N ALA A 334 1.45 12.41 8.41
CA ALA A 334 1.60 13.26 7.22
C ALA A 334 0.28 13.89 6.75
N TYR A 335 -0.89 13.34 7.10
CA TYR A 335 -2.16 14.04 6.93
C TYR A 335 -2.25 15.23 7.90
N ASP A 336 -2.35 16.44 7.34
CA ASP A 336 -2.46 17.70 8.08
C ASP A 336 -3.68 17.70 9.02
N GLU A 337 -3.60 18.48 10.11
CA GLU A 337 -4.63 18.62 11.16
C GLU A 337 -6.02 18.91 10.56
N SER A 338 -6.06 19.61 9.42
CA SER A 338 -7.28 19.98 8.71
C SER A 338 -8.00 18.80 8.04
N LYS A 339 -7.29 17.79 7.52
CA LYS A 339 -7.93 16.70 6.75
C LYS A 339 -8.74 15.76 7.64
N LEU A 340 -8.20 15.40 8.81
CA LEU A 340 -8.91 14.56 9.77
C LEU A 340 -10.16 15.26 10.30
N GLU A 341 -10.05 16.57 10.59
CA GLU A 341 -11.19 17.41 10.97
C GLU A 341 -12.25 17.44 9.86
N ASP A 342 -11.84 17.67 8.61
CA ASP A 342 -12.76 17.74 7.47
C ASP A 342 -13.49 16.42 7.22
N LEU A 343 -12.81 15.28 7.37
CA LEU A 343 -13.44 13.96 7.28
C LEU A 343 -14.49 13.76 8.37
N LEU A 344 -14.12 14.04 9.63
CA LEU A 344 -15.05 13.91 10.76
C LEU A 344 -16.23 14.88 10.63
N LYS A 345 -15.97 16.13 10.23
CA LYS A 345 -16.98 17.16 10.05
C LYS A 345 -17.93 16.81 8.91
N LYS A 346 -17.44 16.35 7.75
CA LYS A 346 -18.29 15.93 6.63
C LYS A 346 -19.20 14.76 6.98
N SER A 347 -18.70 13.81 7.76
CA SER A 347 -19.47 12.63 8.19
C SER A 347 -20.52 12.95 9.28
N THR A 348 -20.23 13.90 10.18
CA THR A 348 -21.06 14.13 11.39
C THR A 348 -21.90 15.41 11.38
N ASN A 349 -21.65 16.36 10.47
CA ASN A 349 -22.25 17.70 10.52
C ASN A 349 -23.79 17.70 10.48
N GLU A 350 -24.43 16.82 9.72
CA GLU A 350 -25.89 16.73 9.68
C GLU A 350 -26.47 16.31 11.04
N GLN A 351 -25.87 15.30 11.68
CA GLN A 351 -26.28 14.80 12.99
C GLN A 351 -26.10 15.86 14.07
N LEU A 352 -24.95 16.55 14.07
CA LEU A 352 -24.68 17.60 15.04
C LEU A 352 -25.64 18.78 14.86
N ASN A 353 -25.97 19.15 13.63
CA ASN A 353 -26.97 20.18 13.36
C ASN A 353 -28.36 19.77 13.86
N TYR A 354 -28.75 18.51 13.70
CA TYR A 354 -30.01 18.01 14.28
C TYR A 354 -30.06 18.22 15.80
N ILE A 355 -29.00 17.80 16.53
CA ILE A 355 -28.92 18.01 17.98
C ILE A 355 -28.97 19.50 18.31
N LYS A 356 -28.27 20.36 17.55
CA LYS A 356 -28.25 21.82 17.74
C LYS A 356 -29.65 22.42 17.72
N TYR A 357 -30.42 22.10 16.69
CA TYR A 357 -31.77 22.63 16.54
C TYR A 357 -32.78 21.96 17.49
N LEU A 358 -32.62 20.67 17.76
CA LEU A 358 -33.44 19.95 18.73
C LEU A 358 -33.27 20.53 20.14
N GLY A 359 -32.05 20.94 20.51
CA GLY A 359 -31.79 21.65 21.76
C GLY A 359 -32.63 22.92 21.93
N GLY A 360 -32.94 23.61 20.83
CA GLY A 360 -33.86 24.76 20.84
C GLY A 360 -35.32 24.34 21.10
N ALA A 361 -35.77 23.28 20.44
CA ALA A 361 -37.11 22.73 20.64
C ALA A 361 -37.32 22.22 22.07
N LEU A 362 -36.36 21.44 22.58
CA LEU A 362 -36.35 20.92 23.94
C LEU A 362 -36.23 22.04 24.97
N GLY A 363 -35.44 23.07 24.70
CA GLY A 363 -35.36 24.26 25.55
C GLY A 363 -36.70 24.99 25.66
N ALA A 364 -37.46 25.09 24.56
CA ALA A 364 -38.79 25.68 24.57
C ALA A 364 -39.79 24.82 25.37
N ILE A 365 -39.75 23.50 25.18
CA ILE A 365 -40.51 22.52 25.98
C ILE A 365 -40.14 22.65 27.47
N GLY A 366 -38.86 22.76 27.80
CA GLY A 366 -38.38 22.98 29.16
C GLY A 366 -38.86 24.32 29.73
N GLY A 367 -38.95 25.36 28.91
CA GLY A 367 -39.55 26.64 29.29
C GLY A 367 -41.02 26.53 29.71
N LEU A 368 -41.81 25.65 29.07
CA LEU A 368 -43.18 25.35 29.50
C LEU A 368 -43.24 24.66 30.87
N VAL A 369 -42.24 23.83 31.17
CA VAL A 369 -42.10 23.20 32.50
C VAL A 369 -41.70 24.24 33.55
N ILE A 370 -40.76 25.13 33.24
CA ILE A 370 -40.33 26.22 34.14
C ILE A 370 -41.50 27.16 34.44
N TRP A 371 -42.31 27.47 33.42
CA TRP A 371 -43.46 28.36 33.55
C TRP A 371 -44.58 27.77 34.42
N GLN A 372 -44.99 26.51 34.20
CA GLN A 372 -46.00 25.83 35.02
C GLN A 372 -45.61 24.36 35.27
N PRO A 373 -44.89 24.05 36.37
CA PRO A 373 -44.26 22.73 36.56
C PRO A 373 -45.25 21.56 36.62
N VAL A 374 -46.29 21.67 37.44
CA VAL A 374 -47.22 20.57 37.70
C VAL A 374 -48.03 20.17 36.46
N PRO A 375 -48.76 21.08 35.78
CA PRO A 375 -49.54 20.70 34.61
C PRO A 375 -48.66 20.31 33.41
N SER A 376 -47.51 20.95 33.23
CA SER A 376 -46.60 20.60 32.13
C SER A 376 -46.00 19.21 32.32
N LEU A 377 -45.57 18.84 33.53
CA LEU A 377 -45.03 17.50 33.79
C LEU A 377 -46.07 16.40 33.57
N LEU A 378 -47.31 16.63 34.00
CA LEU A 378 -48.40 15.69 33.74
C LEU A 378 -48.68 15.55 32.24
N MET A 379 -48.75 16.67 31.52
CA MET A 379 -48.98 16.68 30.07
C MET A 379 -47.87 15.91 29.32
N PHE A 380 -46.60 16.20 29.61
CA PHE A 380 -45.48 15.51 28.96
C PHE A 380 -45.40 14.02 29.33
N SER A 381 -45.71 13.65 30.57
CA SER A 381 -45.72 12.24 31.00
C SER A 381 -46.81 11.44 30.28
N VAL A 382 -48.00 12.01 30.15
CA VAL A 382 -49.12 11.38 29.42
C VAL A 382 -48.82 11.28 27.92
N SER A 383 -48.34 12.35 27.30
CA SER A 383 -47.95 12.35 25.89
C SER A 383 -46.81 11.37 25.60
N GLY A 384 -45.81 11.29 26.49
CA GLY A 384 -44.71 10.34 26.37
C GLY A 384 -45.17 8.89 26.47
N ALA A 385 -46.03 8.57 27.45
CA ALA A 385 -46.61 7.23 27.59
C ALA A 385 -47.45 6.81 26.37
N LEU A 386 -48.22 7.74 25.80
CA LEU A 386 -48.98 7.53 24.56
C LEU A 386 -48.07 7.26 23.36
N LEU A 387 -47.04 8.10 23.16
CA LEU A 387 -46.09 7.92 22.07
C LEU A 387 -45.36 6.58 22.18
N PHE A 388 -44.91 6.21 23.38
CA PHE A 388 -44.28 4.91 23.64
C PHE A 388 -45.22 3.75 23.33
N GLY A 389 -46.49 3.82 23.76
CA GLY A 389 -47.48 2.80 23.46
C GLY A 389 -47.76 2.64 21.96
N ILE A 390 -47.79 3.75 21.22
CA ILE A 390 -47.96 3.75 19.75
C ILE A 390 -46.72 3.14 19.07
N ASP A 391 -45.52 3.54 19.47
CA ASP A 391 -44.26 3.05 18.89
C ASP A 391 -44.08 1.55 19.14
N GLU A 392 -44.29 1.08 20.37
CA GLU A 392 -44.24 -0.33 20.73
C GLU A 392 -45.30 -1.14 19.97
N GLY A 393 -46.50 -0.57 19.79
CA GLY A 393 -47.56 -1.17 18.98
C GLY A 393 -47.18 -1.32 17.51
N LEU A 394 -46.63 -0.26 16.90
CA LEU A 394 -46.16 -0.27 15.52
C LEU A 394 -44.97 -1.19 15.31
N HIS A 395 -44.03 -1.22 16.26
CA HIS A 395 -42.86 -2.10 16.23
C HIS A 395 -43.26 -3.58 16.27
N ARG A 396 -44.17 -3.95 17.17
CA ARG A 396 -44.72 -5.32 17.24
C ARG A 396 -45.46 -5.73 15.97
N LEU A 397 -46.23 -4.82 15.37
CA LEU A 397 -46.92 -5.07 14.10
C LEU A 397 -45.95 -5.25 12.93
N ARG A 398 -44.84 -4.51 12.92
CA ARG A 398 -43.80 -4.63 11.88
C ARG A 398 -43.00 -5.92 12.01
N GLN A 399 -42.66 -6.34 13.23
CA GLN A 399 -41.99 -7.62 13.44
C GLN A 399 -42.85 -8.82 13.02
N ARG A 400 -44.16 -8.79 13.30
CA ARG A 400 -45.09 -9.84 12.85
C ARG A 400 -45.10 -9.99 11.32
N LYS A 401 -45.09 -8.88 10.57
CA LYS A 401 -45.04 -8.89 9.09
C LYS A 401 -43.73 -9.38 8.46
N LEU A 402 -42.64 -9.49 9.23
CA LEU A 402 -41.35 -9.99 8.76
C LEU A 402 -41.16 -11.48 9.07
N THR A 403 -42.05 -12.08 9.87
CA THR A 403 -41.97 -13.48 10.32
C THR A 403 -43.03 -14.37 9.66
N GLU A 404 -44.04 -13.77 9.00
CA GLU A 404 -44.93 -14.39 7.99
C GLU A 404 -44.33 -14.19 6.60
#